data_AF-A0A9P7BLI2-F1
#
_entry.id   AF-A0A9P7BLI2-F1
#
_cell.length_a   1.000
_cell.length_b   1.000
_cell.length_c   1.000
_cell.angle_alpha   90.00
_cell.angle_beta   90.00
_cell.angle_gamma   90.00
#
_symmetry.space_group_name_H-M   'P 1'
#
loop_
_entity.id
_entity.type
_entity.pdbx_description
1 polymer ?
#
loop_
_entity_poly.entity_id
_entity_poly.type
_entity_poly.pdbx_seq_one_letter_code
_entity_poly.pdbx_strand_id
1 'polypeptide(L)'
;MQLKALSLTTLGLLFLANLGVQADETDLISGEPLSESYLSAFDSNEDEPVDFELSEEIAHPFIKRADDCSKYETVSGIDSCTSIAKKHGISLDTFYDLNPHLNRACTNLLSGKKYCVSKDNHSQLMKRGKKSHKRASKQSRKKIQSQSAFTYYWIAQPNDYKSGKKVSVKTCSGKTIASVSEDYADALVMEGTGVIGSKIVNLGDCSCSNYKCFETVNRKSDPFGLTSYDSPLRPFITVASNDIKKGTKIYVPQIAGWKIPGSNKKHNGCLLVDDKSWSFKGHHIDFYVYSKKNYGTMDSAHKITKVDIYEGGNCKLLNYMS
;
A
#
# COMPACT_ATOMS: atom_id res chain seq x y z
N MET A 1 -71.12 32.34 29.40
CA MET A 1 -71.25 30.87 29.26
C MET A 1 -70.72 30.24 30.53
N GLN A 2 -71.59 29.50 31.23
CA GLN A 2 -71.37 28.81 32.51
C GLN A 2 -70.42 27.61 32.32
N LEU A 3 -69.36 27.51 33.13
CA LEU A 3 -69.18 26.67 34.34
C LEU A 3 -69.10 25.15 34.15
N LYS A 4 -68.01 24.63 34.73
CA LYS A 4 -67.87 23.43 35.58
C LYS A 4 -67.53 22.08 34.94
N ALA A 5 -66.36 21.62 35.37
CA ALA A 5 -65.97 20.23 35.53
C ALA A 5 -66.97 19.45 36.39
N LEU A 6 -67.15 18.17 36.08
CA LEU A 6 -67.58 17.13 37.01
C LEU A 6 -66.84 15.82 36.70
N SER A 7 -66.16 15.34 37.74
CA SER A 7 -65.64 14.00 37.95
C SER A 7 -66.76 13.07 38.45
N LEU A 8 -66.66 11.76 38.16
CA LEU A 8 -66.92 10.59 39.04
C LEU A 8 -66.99 9.33 38.13
N THR A 9 -65.92 8.54 38.00
CA THR A 9 -65.60 7.31 38.77
C THR A 9 -66.60 6.16 38.68
N THR A 10 -66.06 4.97 38.37
CA THR A 10 -66.44 3.56 38.69
C THR A 10 -66.50 2.71 37.41
N LEU A 11 -66.02 1.47 37.32
CA LEU A 11 -65.20 0.58 38.16
C LEU A 11 -64.90 -0.66 37.28
N GLY A 12 -63.73 -1.29 37.47
CA GLY A 12 -63.35 -2.57 36.83
C GLY A 12 -61.91 -2.50 36.33
N LEU A 13 -60.85 -2.67 37.15
CA LEU A 13 -60.41 -3.93 37.79
C LEU A 13 -60.57 -5.12 36.82
N LEU A 14 -59.59 -5.95 36.50
CA LEU A 14 -58.26 -6.21 37.04
C LEU A 14 -57.63 -7.21 36.04
N PHE A 15 -56.37 -7.05 35.64
CA PHE A 15 -55.43 -8.17 35.73
C PHE A 15 -54.00 -7.64 35.74
N LEU A 16 -53.36 -7.89 36.87
CA LEU A 16 -51.98 -7.63 37.19
C LEU A 16 -51.08 -8.66 36.52
N ALA A 17 -49.95 -8.21 36.00
CA ALA A 17 -48.65 -8.80 36.36
C ALA A 17 -47.56 -7.77 36.08
N ASN A 18 -47.15 -7.11 37.16
CA ASN A 18 -45.91 -6.38 37.27
C ASN A 18 -44.78 -7.42 37.42
N LEU A 19 -43.63 -7.21 36.80
CA LEU A 19 -42.30 -7.56 37.33
C LEU A 19 -41.27 -6.93 36.40
N GLY A 20 -40.72 -5.79 36.81
CA GLY A 20 -39.43 -5.34 36.30
C GLY A 20 -38.33 -6.06 37.06
N VAL A 21 -37.23 -6.41 36.40
CA VAL A 21 -35.90 -6.58 37.01
C VAL A 21 -34.84 -6.28 35.94
N GLN A 22 -33.84 -5.51 36.39
CA GLN A 22 -32.48 -5.27 35.92
C GLN A 22 -31.99 -5.75 34.54
N ALA A 23 -31.29 -4.84 33.88
CA ALA A 23 -30.08 -5.20 33.14
C ALA A 23 -29.07 -5.79 34.12
N ASP A 24 -28.58 -7.00 33.82
CA ASP A 24 -27.39 -7.56 34.46
C ASP A 24 -26.41 -8.08 33.41
N GLU A 25 -25.15 -7.96 33.80
CA GLU A 25 -23.94 -8.30 33.07
C GLU A 25 -23.70 -9.82 33.11
N THR A 26 -22.97 -10.33 32.12
CA THR A 26 -22.33 -11.67 32.06
C THR A 26 -23.21 -12.92 32.14
N ASP A 27 -23.23 -13.71 31.06
CA ASP A 27 -22.93 -15.14 31.18
C ASP A 27 -22.50 -15.76 29.83
N LEU A 28 -21.22 -16.11 29.77
CA LEU A 28 -20.70 -17.15 28.88
C LEU A 28 -21.24 -18.48 29.41
N ILE A 29 -22.27 -19.06 28.78
CA ILE A 29 -22.69 -20.43 29.09
C ILE A 29 -22.87 -21.28 27.82
N SER A 30 -22.10 -22.36 27.86
CA SER A 30 -22.24 -23.67 27.23
C SER A 30 -22.41 -23.76 25.71
N GLY A 31 -21.40 -24.33 25.06
CA GLY A 31 -21.55 -24.91 23.74
C GLY A 31 -22.68 -25.93 23.74
N GLU A 32 -23.71 -25.65 22.96
CA GLU A 32 -24.71 -26.63 22.59
C GLU A 32 -24.05 -27.73 21.75
N PRO A 33 -24.42 -29.01 21.94
CA PRO A 33 -23.93 -30.07 21.08
C PRO A 33 -24.42 -29.86 19.65
N LEU A 34 -23.49 -29.94 18.70
CA LEU A 34 -23.76 -29.83 17.26
C LEU A 34 -24.77 -30.91 16.84
N SER A 35 -25.67 -30.55 15.92
CA SER A 35 -26.75 -31.43 15.46
C SER A 35 -26.20 -32.73 14.87
N GLU A 36 -26.93 -33.84 15.03
CA GLU A 36 -26.56 -35.14 14.45
C GLU A 36 -26.30 -35.07 12.93
N SER A 37 -26.98 -34.15 12.23
CA SER A 37 -26.75 -33.91 10.80
C SER A 37 -25.36 -33.36 10.46
N TYR A 38 -24.65 -32.77 11.43
CA TYR A 38 -23.28 -32.28 11.26
C TYR A 38 -22.24 -33.36 11.58
N LEU A 39 -22.56 -34.28 12.49
CA LEU A 39 -21.68 -35.41 12.85
C LEU A 39 -21.77 -36.55 11.82
N SER A 40 -22.89 -36.70 11.12
CA SER A 40 -23.04 -37.68 10.04
C SER A 40 -22.29 -37.33 8.76
N ALA A 41 -21.65 -36.14 8.68
CA ALA A 41 -20.83 -35.74 7.54
C ALA A 41 -19.39 -36.29 7.59
N PHE A 42 -19.00 -36.88 8.72
CA PHE A 42 -17.64 -37.41 8.94
C PHE A 42 -17.64 -38.87 9.39
N ASP A 43 -18.80 -39.51 9.50
CA ASP A 43 -18.93 -40.92 9.85
C ASP A 43 -19.28 -41.74 8.60
N SER A 44 -18.26 -42.00 7.79
CA SER A 44 -18.27 -43.10 6.85
C SER A 44 -16.84 -43.61 6.73
N ASN A 45 -16.49 -44.49 7.68
CA ASN A 45 -15.43 -45.47 7.52
C ASN A 45 -15.84 -46.43 6.41
N GLU A 46 -15.29 -46.26 5.21
CA GLU A 46 -15.12 -47.35 4.25
C GLU A 46 -13.62 -47.44 3.93
N ASP A 47 -12.97 -48.36 4.66
CA ASP A 47 -11.62 -48.84 4.42
C ASP A 47 -11.61 -49.71 3.15
N GLU A 48 -11.09 -49.18 2.05
CA GLU A 48 -10.55 -49.98 0.94
C GLU A 48 -9.05 -49.65 0.81
N PRO A 49 -8.14 -50.63 0.86
CA PRO A 49 -6.71 -50.36 0.83
C PRO A 49 -6.30 -49.95 -0.59
N VAL A 50 -6.07 -48.65 -0.79
CA VAL A 50 -5.45 -48.16 -2.01
C VAL A 50 -3.94 -48.35 -1.88
N ASP A 51 -3.39 -49.29 -2.63
CA ASP A 51 -1.94 -49.43 -2.83
C ASP A 51 -1.42 -48.15 -3.52
N PHE A 52 -0.88 -47.23 -2.73
CA PHE A 52 -0.23 -46.03 -3.24
C PHE A 52 1.22 -46.36 -3.57
N GLU A 53 1.45 -46.70 -4.84
CA GLU A 53 2.78 -46.84 -5.41
C GLU A 53 3.53 -45.50 -5.29
N LEU A 54 4.68 -45.53 -4.62
CA LEU A 54 5.50 -44.36 -4.33
C LEU A 54 6.10 -43.80 -5.63
N SER A 55 5.39 -42.92 -6.32
CA SER A 55 6.00 -42.13 -7.39
C SER A 55 6.96 -41.12 -6.77
N GLU A 56 8.24 -41.25 -7.06
CA GLU A 56 9.34 -40.37 -6.63
C GLU A 56 9.21 -38.95 -7.21
N GLU A 57 8.17 -38.19 -6.89
CA GLU A 57 8.10 -36.78 -7.28
C GLU A 57 7.22 -36.02 -6.29
N ILE A 58 7.83 -35.58 -5.19
CA ILE A 58 7.81 -34.20 -4.67
C ILE A 58 8.86 -34.18 -3.55
N ALA A 59 10.11 -33.96 -3.95
CA ALA A 59 11.06 -33.37 -3.04
C ALA A 59 10.52 -31.97 -2.69
N HIS A 60 9.96 -31.81 -1.50
CA HIS A 60 9.87 -30.49 -0.90
C HIS A 60 11.28 -29.90 -0.95
N PRO A 61 11.51 -28.75 -1.60
CA PRO A 61 12.82 -28.14 -1.56
C PRO A 61 13.02 -27.75 -0.11
N PHE A 62 13.85 -28.52 0.60
CA PHE A 62 14.59 -28.00 1.74
C PHE A 62 15.31 -26.77 1.21
N ILE A 63 14.73 -25.59 1.42
CA ILE A 63 15.32 -24.33 1.03
C ILE A 63 16.60 -24.24 1.86
N LYS A 64 17.73 -24.51 1.19
CA LYS A 64 19.04 -24.45 1.79
C LYS A 64 19.20 -23.10 2.51
N ARG A 65 19.73 -23.17 3.73
CA ARG A 65 20.26 -22.01 4.45
C ARG A 65 21.24 -21.31 3.51
N ALA A 66 21.26 -19.97 3.49
CA ALA A 66 22.18 -19.22 2.63
C ALA A 66 23.63 -19.73 2.81
N ASP A 67 24.15 -20.43 1.80
CA ASP A 67 25.47 -21.12 1.80
C ASP A 67 26.65 -20.13 1.93
N ASP A 68 26.37 -18.82 1.97
CA ASP A 68 27.35 -17.72 2.04
C ASP A 68 27.14 -16.80 3.25
N CYS A 69 26.37 -17.22 4.26
CA CYS A 69 26.14 -16.44 5.46
C CYS A 69 27.34 -16.47 6.42
N SER A 70 27.93 -15.30 6.70
CA SER A 70 29.08 -15.15 7.60
C SER A 70 28.70 -14.86 9.05
N LYS A 71 27.49 -14.35 9.29
CA LYS A 71 27.03 -13.98 10.64
C LYS A 71 25.55 -14.26 10.81
N TYR A 72 25.19 -14.86 11.95
CA TYR A 72 23.82 -15.15 12.34
C TYR A 72 23.41 -14.42 13.63
N GLU A 73 22.14 -14.05 13.73
CA GLU A 73 21.48 -13.55 14.95
C GLU A 73 20.47 -14.60 15.44
N THR A 74 20.42 -14.82 16.76
CA THR A 74 19.40 -15.68 17.39
C THR A 74 18.25 -14.82 17.90
N VAL A 75 17.02 -15.13 17.48
CA VAL A 75 15.81 -14.35 17.80
C VAL A 75 15.41 -14.54 19.25
N SER A 76 15.26 -13.43 19.99
CA SER A 76 14.59 -13.37 21.29
C SER A 76 13.07 -13.26 21.14
N GLY A 77 12.29 -13.61 22.17
CA GLY A 77 10.82 -13.55 22.16
C GLY A 77 10.21 -12.17 21.87
N ILE A 78 11.01 -11.10 21.94
CA ILE A 78 10.59 -9.72 21.68
C ILE A 78 11.14 -9.15 20.35
N ASP A 79 11.88 -9.94 19.59
CA ASP A 79 12.50 -9.47 18.35
C ASP A 79 11.53 -9.47 17.17
N SER A 80 11.74 -8.52 16.26
CA SER A 80 11.09 -8.41 14.96
C SER A 80 12.14 -8.35 13.85
N CYS A 81 11.76 -8.60 12.60
CA CYS A 81 12.67 -8.47 11.46
C CYS A 81 13.26 -7.05 11.39
N THR A 82 12.48 -6.05 11.76
CA THR A 82 12.92 -4.65 11.82
C THR A 82 13.91 -4.40 12.95
N SER A 83 13.69 -4.95 14.16
CA SER A 83 14.62 -4.77 15.29
C SER A 83 15.96 -5.46 15.01
N ILE A 84 15.94 -6.65 14.43
CA ILE A 84 17.16 -7.41 14.06
C ILE A 84 17.94 -6.70 12.96
N ALA A 85 17.26 -6.26 11.89
CA ALA A 85 17.90 -5.52 10.80
C ALA A 85 18.57 -4.24 11.31
N LYS A 86 17.86 -3.47 12.16
CA LYS A 86 18.38 -2.26 12.80
C LYS A 86 19.58 -2.56 13.71
N LYS A 87 19.52 -3.63 14.50
CA LYS A 87 20.60 -4.06 15.41
C LYS A 87 21.91 -4.34 14.67
N HIS A 88 21.84 -4.88 13.46
CA HIS A 88 23.02 -5.19 12.63
C HIS A 88 23.31 -4.15 11.55
N GLY A 89 22.62 -3.01 11.56
CA GLY A 89 22.87 -1.90 10.63
C GLY A 89 22.58 -2.24 9.16
N ILE A 90 21.74 -3.23 8.90
CA ILE A 90 21.31 -3.63 7.56
C ILE A 90 19.88 -3.15 7.28
N SER A 91 19.55 -2.95 6.01
CA SER A 91 18.17 -2.61 5.65
C SER A 91 17.25 -3.82 5.89
N LEU A 92 15.97 -3.57 6.16
CA LEU A 92 14.98 -4.63 6.33
C LEU A 92 14.87 -5.50 5.06
N ASP A 93 14.97 -4.89 3.88
CA ASP A 93 15.03 -5.63 2.61
C ASP A 93 16.25 -6.51 2.52
N THR A 94 17.44 -6.01 2.92
CA THR A 94 18.66 -6.82 2.99
C THR A 94 18.48 -8.00 3.94
N PHE A 95 17.83 -7.82 5.09
CA PHE A 95 17.58 -8.90 6.02
C PHE A 95 16.65 -9.98 5.43
N TYR A 96 15.63 -9.59 4.66
CA TYR A 96 14.79 -10.53 3.93
C TYR A 96 15.54 -11.23 2.80
N ASP A 97 16.44 -10.54 2.10
CA ASP A 97 17.25 -11.14 1.02
C ASP A 97 18.25 -12.16 1.57
N LEU A 98 18.76 -11.94 2.79
CA LEU A 98 19.61 -12.90 3.51
C LEU A 98 18.81 -14.10 4.05
N ASN A 99 17.50 -13.96 4.20
CA ASN A 99 16.61 -14.96 4.80
C ASN A 99 15.35 -15.15 3.95
N PRO A 100 15.47 -15.71 2.73
CA PRO A 100 14.37 -15.77 1.75
C PRO A 100 13.17 -16.62 2.20
N HIS A 101 13.33 -17.41 3.26
CA HIS A 101 12.25 -18.16 3.89
C HIS A 101 11.34 -17.27 4.77
N LEU A 102 11.76 -16.07 5.15
CA LEU A 102 10.92 -15.12 5.86
C LEU A 102 9.93 -14.46 4.91
N ASN A 103 8.68 -14.36 5.33
CA ASN A 103 7.68 -13.57 4.63
C ASN A 103 7.84 -12.07 4.96
N ARG A 104 7.33 -11.20 4.09
CA ARG A 104 7.48 -9.74 4.23
C ARG A 104 6.70 -9.16 5.40
N ALA A 105 5.69 -9.88 5.91
CA ALA A 105 4.97 -9.54 7.13
C ALA A 105 5.73 -9.92 8.41
N CYS A 106 6.88 -10.60 8.28
CA CYS A 106 7.68 -11.13 9.37
C CYS A 106 6.93 -12.07 10.33
N THR A 107 5.80 -12.64 9.92
CA THR A 107 4.95 -13.46 10.81
C THR A 107 5.53 -14.85 11.07
N ASN A 108 6.54 -15.26 10.29
CA ASN A 108 7.22 -16.54 10.43
C ASN A 108 8.66 -16.42 10.98
N LEU A 109 8.95 -15.30 11.67
CA LEU A 109 10.16 -15.17 12.48
C LEU A 109 9.98 -15.95 13.79
N LEU A 110 10.82 -16.98 13.98
CA LEU A 110 10.67 -17.92 15.09
C LEU A 110 11.69 -17.62 16.19
N SER A 111 11.18 -17.46 17.42
CA SER A 111 12.00 -17.31 18.62
C SER A 111 12.94 -18.51 18.80
N GLY A 112 14.18 -18.26 19.22
CA GLY A 112 15.23 -19.27 19.39
C GLY A 112 15.85 -19.80 18.08
N LYS A 113 15.42 -19.31 16.91
CA LYS A 113 16.03 -19.66 15.61
C LYS A 113 17.08 -18.64 15.18
N LYS A 114 18.01 -19.08 14.33
CA LYS A 114 19.13 -18.29 13.80
C LYS A 114 18.88 -17.78 12.38
N TYR A 115 18.99 -16.48 12.18
CA TYR A 115 18.79 -15.79 10.90
C TYR A 115 20.06 -15.06 10.46
N CYS A 116 20.31 -15.06 9.16
CA CYS A 116 21.51 -14.49 8.57
C CYS A 116 21.47 -12.95 8.59
N VAL A 117 22.56 -12.33 9.01
CA VAL A 117 22.70 -10.86 9.09
C VAL A 117 23.93 -10.33 8.35
N SER A 118 24.77 -11.20 7.78
CA SER A 118 25.92 -10.81 6.95
C SER A 118 26.38 -11.95 6.03
N LYS A 119 27.07 -11.62 4.93
CA LYS A 119 27.72 -12.57 4.00
C LYS A 119 29.23 -12.36 3.97
N ASP A 120 30.00 -13.41 3.69
CA ASP A 120 31.46 -13.32 3.57
C ASP A 120 31.89 -12.70 2.24
N ASN A 121 32.65 -11.60 2.30
CA ASN A 121 33.15 -10.87 1.13
C ASN A 121 34.39 -11.49 0.47
N HIS A 122 34.59 -12.82 0.58
CA HIS A 122 35.78 -13.47 0.03
C HIS A 122 35.80 -13.60 -1.50
N SER A 123 34.70 -13.28 -2.21
CA SER A 123 34.68 -13.31 -3.69
C SER A 123 35.11 -11.99 -4.37
N GLN A 124 35.39 -10.92 -3.61
CA GLN A 124 35.73 -9.60 -4.16
C GLN A 124 37.24 -9.36 -4.42
N LEU A 125 38.13 -10.26 -3.99
CA LEU A 125 39.58 -10.03 -3.99
C LEU A 125 40.35 -10.55 -5.22
N MET A 126 39.76 -11.37 -6.10
CA MET A 126 40.48 -11.98 -7.25
C MET A 126 40.31 -11.27 -8.61
N LYS A 127 39.68 -10.08 -8.67
CA LYS A 127 39.49 -9.32 -9.93
C LYS A 127 40.29 -8.02 -10.04
N ARG A 128 41.42 -7.89 -9.35
CA ARG A 128 42.39 -6.81 -9.57
C ARG A 128 43.68 -7.38 -10.15
N GLY A 129 43.75 -7.48 -11.48
CA GLY A 129 44.97 -7.93 -12.15
C GLY A 129 44.91 -8.03 -13.67
N LYS A 130 44.82 -6.88 -14.36
CA LYS A 130 45.47 -6.51 -15.65
C LYS A 130 44.63 -5.45 -16.36
N LYS A 131 45.13 -4.21 -16.33
CA LYS A 131 44.67 -3.11 -17.19
C LYS A 131 44.93 -3.50 -18.64
N SER A 132 43.87 -3.87 -19.35
CA SER A 132 43.80 -3.75 -20.81
C SER A 132 42.67 -2.76 -21.08
N HIS A 133 42.94 -1.75 -21.90
CA HIS A 133 41.95 -0.76 -22.32
C HIS A 133 40.82 -1.42 -23.11
N LYS A 134 39.84 -2.01 -22.41
CA LYS A 134 38.51 -2.29 -22.97
C LYS A 134 37.63 -1.10 -22.62
N ARG A 135 37.31 -0.33 -23.66
CA ARG A 135 36.23 0.66 -23.73
C ARG A 135 35.06 0.16 -22.89
N ALA A 136 34.62 0.95 -21.91
CA ALA A 136 33.48 0.61 -21.07
C ALA A 136 32.31 0.21 -21.97
N SER A 137 31.90 -1.06 -21.95
CA SER A 137 30.64 -1.44 -22.58
C SER A 137 29.57 -0.70 -21.79
N LYS A 138 28.99 0.33 -22.42
CA LYS A 138 27.81 1.03 -21.94
C LYS A 138 26.79 -0.05 -21.63
N GLN A 139 26.61 -0.39 -20.35
CA GLN A 139 25.66 -1.43 -19.96
C GLN A 139 24.28 -0.86 -20.27
N SER A 140 23.78 -1.18 -21.47
CA SER A 140 22.52 -0.66 -21.96
C SER A 140 21.44 -1.32 -21.13
N ARG A 141 20.73 -0.52 -20.33
CA ARG A 141 19.53 -1.00 -19.64
C ARG A 141 18.59 -1.59 -20.68
N LYS A 142 17.94 -2.71 -20.36
CA LYS A 142 16.92 -3.27 -21.23
C LYS A 142 15.73 -2.31 -21.28
N LYS A 143 15.25 -2.00 -22.49
CA LYS A 143 14.03 -1.21 -22.67
C LYS A 143 12.83 -2.08 -22.33
N ILE A 144 11.96 -1.57 -21.45
CA ILE A 144 10.69 -2.21 -21.06
C ILE A 144 9.60 -1.75 -22.02
N GLN A 145 9.51 -0.44 -22.26
CA GLN A 145 8.53 0.16 -23.18
C GLN A 145 9.16 1.34 -23.92
N SER A 146 8.65 1.62 -25.12
CA SER A 146 9.03 2.78 -25.92
C SER A 146 7.82 3.65 -26.17
N GLN A 147 8.02 4.98 -26.13
CA GLN A 147 6.96 5.94 -26.44
C GLN A 147 5.70 5.78 -25.58
N SER A 148 5.86 5.33 -24.33
CA SER A 148 4.77 5.27 -23.35
C SER A 148 4.24 6.67 -23.08
N ALA A 149 2.91 6.81 -22.96
CA ALA A 149 2.31 8.08 -22.58
C ALA A 149 2.85 8.52 -21.21
N PHE A 150 3.12 9.81 -21.07
CA PHE A 150 3.69 10.41 -19.87
C PHE A 150 2.83 11.59 -19.42
N THR A 151 2.17 11.42 -18.29
CA THR A 151 1.36 12.46 -17.65
C THR A 151 1.84 12.73 -16.23
N TYR A 152 1.15 13.63 -15.54
CA TYR A 152 1.46 14.01 -14.17
C TYR A 152 0.18 14.01 -13.35
N TYR A 153 0.33 13.70 -12.07
CA TYR A 153 -0.71 13.87 -11.05
C TYR A 153 -0.10 14.46 -9.78
N TRP A 154 -0.93 15.03 -8.92
CA TRP A 154 -0.49 15.72 -7.70
C TRP A 154 -1.51 15.60 -6.58
N ILE A 155 -1.14 15.98 -5.35
CA ILE A 155 -2.13 16.07 -4.28
C ILE A 155 -2.99 17.34 -4.49
N ALA A 156 -4.29 17.17 -4.69
CA ALA A 156 -5.20 18.29 -5.00
C ALA A 156 -5.33 19.25 -3.80
N GLN A 157 -5.09 20.54 -4.04
CA GLN A 157 -5.17 21.60 -3.02
C GLN A 157 -6.42 22.47 -3.24
N PRO A 158 -7.14 22.88 -2.18
CA PRO A 158 -8.37 23.66 -2.30
C PRO A 158 -8.15 25.07 -2.88
N ASN A 159 -6.91 25.58 -2.85
CA ASN A 159 -6.60 26.89 -3.42
C ASN A 159 -6.46 26.86 -4.95
N ASP A 160 -6.30 25.68 -5.54
CA ASP A 160 -6.07 25.50 -6.98
C ASP A 160 -7.39 25.41 -7.78
N TYR A 161 -8.54 25.32 -7.10
CA TYR A 161 -9.88 25.06 -7.64
C TYR A 161 -10.92 25.81 -6.78
N LYS A 162 -11.71 26.70 -7.37
CA LYS A 162 -12.62 27.63 -6.64
C LYS A 162 -13.94 27.90 -7.37
N SER A 163 -14.24 27.17 -8.43
CA SER A 163 -15.34 27.41 -9.35
C SER A 163 -16.47 26.40 -9.15
N GLY A 164 -17.69 26.79 -9.52
CA GLY A 164 -18.86 25.91 -9.44
C GLY A 164 -19.56 25.90 -8.08
N LYS A 165 -20.62 25.08 -7.98
CA LYS A 165 -21.48 25.03 -6.79
C LYS A 165 -20.79 24.29 -5.62
N LYS A 166 -21.34 24.43 -4.43
CA LYS A 166 -20.88 23.67 -3.26
C LYS A 166 -21.44 22.24 -3.32
N VAL A 167 -20.56 21.26 -3.16
CA VAL A 167 -20.89 19.82 -3.13
C VAL A 167 -20.33 19.19 -1.86
N SER A 168 -20.89 18.04 -1.45
CA SER A 168 -20.43 17.32 -0.26
C SER A 168 -19.48 16.19 -0.64
N VAL A 169 -18.25 16.24 -0.13
CA VAL A 169 -17.29 15.14 -0.23
C VAL A 169 -17.52 14.19 0.94
N LYS A 170 -17.66 12.89 0.65
CA LYS A 170 -18.07 11.88 1.64
C LYS A 170 -17.15 10.68 1.62
N THR A 171 -17.06 10.03 2.77
CA THR A 171 -16.37 8.75 2.90
C THR A 171 -17.11 7.62 2.16
N CYS A 172 -16.50 6.44 1.98
CA CYS A 172 -17.20 5.28 1.40
C CYS A 172 -18.47 4.91 2.19
N SER A 173 -18.43 5.08 3.53
CA SER A 173 -19.59 4.87 4.41
C SER A 173 -20.72 5.90 4.26
N GLY A 174 -20.51 6.96 3.47
CA GLY A 174 -21.48 8.05 3.30
C GLY A 174 -21.33 9.21 4.30
N LYS A 175 -20.43 9.12 5.28
CA LYS A 175 -20.15 10.22 6.21
C LYS A 175 -19.54 11.41 5.48
N THR A 176 -20.15 12.58 5.60
CA THR A 176 -19.64 13.84 5.04
C THR A 176 -18.32 14.24 5.70
N ILE A 177 -17.32 14.53 4.87
CA ILE A 177 -16.00 15.04 5.28
C ILE A 177 -16.01 16.57 5.29
N ALA A 178 -16.46 17.18 4.19
CA ALA A 178 -16.56 18.63 4.04
C ALA A 178 -17.49 19.01 2.87
N SER A 179 -17.87 20.29 2.82
CA SER A 179 -18.46 20.90 1.63
C SER A 179 -17.44 21.77 0.91
N VAL A 180 -17.21 21.50 -0.37
CA VAL A 180 -16.18 22.15 -1.21
C VAL A 180 -16.77 22.59 -2.56
N SER A 181 -16.01 23.34 -3.37
CA SER A 181 -16.45 23.66 -4.74
C SER A 181 -16.45 22.39 -5.61
N GLU A 182 -17.37 22.33 -6.56
CA GLU A 182 -17.54 21.19 -7.48
C GLU A 182 -16.26 20.91 -8.26
N ASP A 183 -15.60 21.93 -8.79
CA ASP A 183 -14.33 21.78 -9.51
C ASP A 183 -13.21 21.16 -8.63
N TYR A 184 -13.22 21.47 -7.32
CA TYR A 184 -12.27 20.88 -6.38
C TYR A 184 -12.63 19.44 -6.07
N ALA A 185 -13.92 19.12 -5.93
CA ALA A 185 -14.37 17.76 -5.74
C ALA A 185 -14.06 16.87 -6.96
N ASP A 186 -14.20 17.41 -8.17
CA ASP A 186 -13.79 16.73 -9.41
C ASP A 186 -12.28 16.50 -9.42
N ALA A 187 -11.48 17.49 -9.01
CA ALA A 187 -10.03 17.33 -8.87
C ALA A 187 -9.65 16.28 -7.83
N LEU A 188 -10.36 16.19 -6.70
CA LEU A 188 -10.13 15.14 -5.70
C LEU A 188 -10.32 13.73 -6.29
N VAL A 189 -11.32 13.55 -7.16
CA VAL A 189 -11.55 12.26 -7.86
C VAL A 189 -10.48 12.03 -8.93
N MET A 190 -10.18 13.06 -9.73
CA MET A 190 -9.20 12.99 -10.82
C MET A 190 -7.81 12.62 -10.33
N GLU A 191 -7.31 13.34 -9.33
CA GLU A 191 -5.99 13.12 -8.75
C GLU A 191 -5.94 11.93 -7.78
N GLY A 192 -7.10 11.48 -7.32
CA GLY A 192 -7.25 10.39 -6.35
C GLY A 192 -6.83 10.72 -4.91
N THR A 193 -6.21 11.89 -4.68
CA THR A 193 -5.70 12.34 -3.37
C THR A 193 -5.84 13.86 -3.24
N GLY A 194 -6.16 14.37 -2.04
CA GLY A 194 -6.17 15.81 -1.78
C GLY A 194 -6.17 16.23 -0.31
N VAL A 195 -6.19 17.53 -0.09
CA VAL A 195 -6.14 18.16 1.26
C VAL A 195 -7.47 18.83 1.61
N ILE A 196 -8.15 18.34 2.63
CA ILE A 196 -9.37 18.97 3.16
C ILE A 196 -9.11 19.47 4.59
N GLY A 197 -8.91 20.78 4.71
CA GLY A 197 -8.55 21.41 5.98
C GLY A 197 -7.22 20.85 6.50
N SER A 198 -7.24 20.25 7.69
CA SER A 198 -6.07 19.58 8.26
C SER A 198 -5.86 18.15 7.77
N LYS A 199 -6.85 17.54 7.10
CA LYS A 199 -6.85 16.13 6.70
C LYS A 199 -6.30 15.94 5.30
N ILE A 200 -5.71 14.77 5.07
CA ILE A 200 -5.50 14.22 3.73
C ILE A 200 -6.66 13.26 3.44
N VAL A 201 -7.13 13.25 2.20
CA VAL A 201 -8.11 12.29 1.72
C VAL A 201 -7.57 11.56 0.50
N ASN A 202 -7.88 10.28 0.40
CA ASN A 202 -7.58 9.41 -0.73
C ASN A 202 -8.88 8.79 -1.24
N LEU A 203 -8.93 8.33 -2.50
CA LEU A 203 -9.98 7.43 -2.94
C LEU A 203 -9.92 6.13 -2.13
N GLY A 204 -11.08 5.64 -1.71
CA GLY A 204 -11.24 4.34 -1.06
C GLY A 204 -11.67 3.25 -2.04
N ASP A 205 -11.71 2.02 -1.55
CA ASP A 205 -12.10 0.82 -2.31
C ASP A 205 -13.64 0.71 -2.45
N CYS A 206 -14.28 1.75 -2.99
CA CYS A 206 -15.72 1.77 -3.23
C CYS A 206 -16.06 2.54 -4.51
N SER A 207 -17.27 2.33 -5.04
CA SER A 207 -17.73 3.04 -6.24
C SER A 207 -17.91 4.52 -5.95
N CYS A 208 -17.42 5.37 -6.87
CA CYS A 208 -17.58 6.81 -6.72
C CYS A 208 -18.86 7.31 -7.38
N SER A 209 -19.80 7.74 -6.54
CA SER A 209 -21.03 8.43 -6.95
C SER A 209 -21.25 9.62 -6.04
N ASN A 210 -21.52 10.80 -6.62
CA ASN A 210 -21.75 12.05 -5.89
C ASN A 210 -20.66 12.33 -4.84
N TYR A 211 -19.39 12.12 -5.20
CA TYR A 211 -18.21 12.31 -4.34
C TYR A 211 -18.23 11.50 -3.04
N LYS A 212 -18.94 10.37 -3.02
CA LYS A 212 -18.95 9.38 -1.93
C LYS A 212 -17.97 8.24 -2.22
N CYS A 213 -16.69 8.52 -2.09
CA CYS A 213 -15.64 7.54 -2.39
C CYS A 213 -14.29 7.79 -1.73
N PHE A 214 -14.26 8.58 -0.66
CA PHE A 214 -12.99 8.97 -0.04
C PHE A 214 -12.75 8.24 1.27
N GLU A 215 -11.50 8.20 1.70
CA GLU A 215 -11.11 7.83 3.04
C GLU A 215 -10.11 8.86 3.59
N THR A 216 -10.08 9.01 4.92
CA THR A 216 -9.17 9.96 5.56
C THR A 216 -7.82 9.30 5.83
N VAL A 217 -6.75 9.99 5.47
CA VAL A 217 -5.38 9.53 5.64
C VAL A 217 -4.70 10.27 6.79
N ASN A 218 -3.90 9.53 7.56
CA ASN A 218 -3.12 10.11 8.64
C ASN A 218 -1.94 10.92 8.07
N ARG A 219 -2.07 12.24 8.11
CA ARG A 219 -1.07 13.18 7.58
C ARG A 219 0.32 13.05 8.21
N LYS A 220 0.43 12.52 9.44
CA LYS A 220 1.72 12.37 10.12
C LYS A 220 2.54 11.21 9.55
N SER A 221 1.88 10.10 9.24
CA SER A 221 2.53 8.94 8.59
C SER A 221 2.65 9.17 7.08
N ASP A 222 1.61 9.74 6.47
CA ASP A 222 1.44 9.78 5.01
C ASP A 222 1.13 11.22 4.55
N PRO A 223 2.11 12.14 4.67
CA PRO A 223 1.91 13.57 4.41
C PRO A 223 1.56 13.91 2.97
N PHE A 224 1.75 12.95 2.05
CA PHE A 224 1.52 13.10 0.61
C PHE A 224 0.35 12.26 0.10
N GLY A 225 -0.34 11.56 1.00
CA GLY A 225 -1.36 10.58 0.67
C GLY A 225 -0.79 9.19 0.38
N LEU A 226 -1.69 8.30 0.00
CA LEU A 226 -1.41 6.89 -0.25
C LEU A 226 -1.50 6.57 -1.75
N THR A 227 -0.82 5.51 -2.14
CA THR A 227 -0.98 4.88 -3.46
C THR A 227 -2.20 3.96 -3.45
N SER A 228 -2.57 3.40 -4.61
CA SER A 228 -3.56 2.34 -4.74
C SER A 228 -3.21 1.03 -4.02
N TYR A 229 -2.10 0.97 -3.29
CA TYR A 229 -1.65 -0.19 -2.54
C TYR A 229 -1.32 0.14 -1.08
N ASP A 230 -1.87 1.24 -0.56
CA ASP A 230 -1.69 1.72 0.81
C ASP A 230 -0.23 2.00 1.20
N SER A 231 0.65 2.19 0.22
CA SER A 231 2.01 2.66 0.47
C SER A 231 2.05 4.20 0.39
N PRO A 232 3.01 4.88 1.04
CA PRO A 232 3.10 6.33 0.97
C PRO A 232 3.44 6.83 -0.44
N LEU A 233 2.73 7.85 -0.91
CA LEU A 233 3.12 8.61 -2.10
C LEU A 233 4.45 9.32 -1.86
N ARG A 234 5.35 9.23 -2.85
CA ARG A 234 6.70 9.81 -2.78
C ARG A 234 6.88 10.82 -3.91
N PRO A 235 6.87 12.14 -3.61
CA PRO A 235 7.07 13.20 -4.59
C PRO A 235 8.30 12.95 -5.47
N PHE A 236 8.10 13.04 -6.78
CA PHE A 236 9.13 12.85 -7.80
C PHE A 236 9.78 11.45 -7.80
N ILE A 237 9.11 10.43 -7.25
CA ILE A 237 9.61 9.05 -7.25
C ILE A 237 8.51 8.08 -7.71
N THR A 238 7.32 8.19 -7.12
CA THR A 238 6.21 7.28 -7.43
C THR A 238 5.66 7.56 -8.82
N VAL A 239 5.40 6.49 -9.57
CA VAL A 239 4.58 6.52 -10.78
C VAL A 239 3.42 5.55 -10.69
N ALA A 240 2.29 5.94 -11.28
CA ALA A 240 1.18 5.04 -11.53
C ALA A 240 1.38 4.32 -12.87
N SER A 241 1.15 3.01 -12.89
CA SER A 241 1.16 2.20 -14.11
C SER A 241 0.32 0.95 -13.91
N ASN A 242 -0.41 0.55 -14.95
CA ASN A 242 -1.32 -0.59 -14.89
C ASN A 242 -0.76 -1.86 -15.53
N ASP A 243 0.31 -1.73 -16.33
CA ASP A 243 0.93 -2.80 -17.09
C ASP A 243 2.41 -3.02 -16.74
N ILE A 244 2.97 -2.21 -15.83
CA ILE A 244 4.26 -2.48 -15.18
C ILE A 244 4.02 -2.97 -13.76
N LYS A 245 4.68 -4.07 -13.37
CA LYS A 245 4.50 -4.68 -12.05
C LYS A 245 4.83 -3.71 -10.91
N LYS A 246 3.99 -3.66 -9.88
CA LYS A 246 4.27 -2.97 -8.61
C LYS A 246 5.66 -3.34 -8.07
N GLY A 247 6.37 -2.36 -7.51
CA GLY A 247 7.70 -2.50 -6.94
C GLY A 247 8.83 -2.43 -7.98
N THR A 248 8.49 -2.36 -9.27
CA THR A 248 9.50 -2.25 -10.33
C THR A 248 10.16 -0.88 -10.27
N LYS A 249 11.49 -0.87 -10.08
CA LYS A 249 12.31 0.32 -10.35
C LYS A 249 12.48 0.46 -11.84
N ILE A 250 12.15 1.65 -12.36
CA ILE A 250 12.33 1.98 -13.77
C ILE A 250 13.30 3.15 -13.92
N TYR A 251 13.92 3.23 -15.09
CA TYR A 251 14.75 4.36 -15.48
C TYR A 251 14.16 5.03 -16.73
N VAL A 252 13.90 6.33 -16.61
CA VAL A 252 13.38 7.18 -17.68
C VAL A 252 14.45 8.23 -18.01
N PRO A 253 15.20 8.06 -19.11
CA PRO A 253 16.29 8.97 -19.46
C PRO A 253 15.80 10.39 -19.77
N GLN A 254 14.60 10.54 -20.32
CA GLN A 254 14.04 11.85 -20.67
C GLN A 254 13.92 12.81 -19.48
N ILE A 255 13.73 12.30 -18.27
CA ILE A 255 13.60 13.12 -17.06
C ILE A 255 14.89 13.23 -16.26
N ALA A 256 15.96 12.55 -16.68
CA ALA A 256 17.25 12.65 -16.01
C ALA A 256 17.85 14.05 -16.24
N GLY A 257 18.27 14.70 -15.15
CA GLY A 257 18.81 16.06 -15.15
C GLY A 257 17.77 17.16 -14.96
N TRP A 258 16.46 16.84 -14.94
CA TRP A 258 15.40 17.83 -14.71
C TRP A 258 15.57 18.50 -13.35
N LYS A 259 15.43 19.82 -13.30
CA LYS A 259 15.48 20.55 -12.02
C LYS A 259 14.21 20.25 -11.25
N ILE A 260 14.36 19.91 -9.97
CA ILE A 260 13.20 19.70 -9.08
C ILE A 260 12.71 21.07 -8.59
N PRO A 261 11.46 21.47 -8.86
CA PRO A 261 10.92 22.74 -8.40
C PRO A 261 11.05 22.91 -6.88
N GLY A 262 11.50 24.09 -6.45
CA GLY A 262 11.68 24.40 -5.03
C GLY A 262 12.93 23.76 -4.38
N SER A 263 13.85 23.16 -5.15
CA SER A 263 15.11 22.64 -4.62
C SER A 263 16.29 22.86 -5.57
N ASN A 264 17.51 22.65 -5.08
CA ASN A 264 18.74 22.64 -5.89
C ASN A 264 19.03 21.26 -6.52
N LYS A 265 18.15 20.26 -6.32
CA LYS A 265 18.34 18.89 -6.79
C LYS A 265 17.94 18.75 -8.25
N LYS A 266 18.55 17.78 -8.92
CA LYS A 266 18.17 17.32 -10.26
C LYS A 266 17.66 15.89 -10.17
N HIS A 267 16.59 15.60 -10.90
CA HIS A 267 16.05 14.26 -11.01
C HIS A 267 17.05 13.33 -11.70
N ASN A 268 17.22 12.11 -11.22
CA ASN A 268 18.21 11.16 -11.75
C ASN A 268 17.63 10.14 -12.74
N GLY A 269 16.36 10.28 -13.12
CA GLY A 269 15.66 9.36 -14.02
C GLY A 269 15.09 8.11 -13.35
N CYS A 270 15.38 7.87 -12.07
CA CYS A 270 14.94 6.69 -11.35
C CYS A 270 13.56 6.90 -10.73
N LEU A 271 12.63 6.03 -11.09
CA LEU A 271 11.25 6.05 -10.58
C LEU A 271 10.89 4.67 -10.01
N LEU A 272 9.82 4.64 -9.24
CA LEU A 272 9.27 3.42 -8.66
C LEU A 272 7.79 3.29 -9.05
N VAL A 273 7.46 2.20 -9.73
CA VAL A 273 6.07 1.83 -10.00
C VAL A 273 5.47 1.31 -8.71
N ASP A 274 4.64 2.12 -8.06
CA ASP A 274 4.03 1.77 -6.77
C ASP A 274 2.60 2.29 -6.67
N ASP A 275 1.97 2.60 -7.79
CA ASP A 275 0.61 3.12 -7.85
C ASP A 275 -0.11 2.62 -9.10
N LYS A 276 -1.44 2.71 -9.13
CA LYS A 276 -2.29 2.38 -10.28
C LYS A 276 -3.14 3.57 -10.65
N SER A 277 -3.51 3.63 -11.93
CA SER A 277 -4.44 4.63 -12.41
C SER A 277 -5.78 4.01 -12.75
N TRP A 278 -6.86 4.74 -12.48
CA TRP A 278 -8.19 4.39 -12.95
C TRP A 278 -8.52 5.05 -14.31
N SER A 279 -7.71 6.03 -14.76
CA SER A 279 -7.99 6.87 -15.94
C SER A 279 -7.39 6.35 -17.24
N PHE A 280 -6.54 5.33 -17.20
CA PHE A 280 -5.93 4.71 -18.38
C PHE A 280 -5.75 3.20 -18.24
N LYS A 281 -5.47 2.50 -19.35
CA LYS A 281 -5.35 1.03 -19.36
C LYS A 281 -3.92 0.53 -19.17
N GLY A 282 -2.97 1.03 -19.97
CA GLY A 282 -1.58 0.56 -20.00
C GLY A 282 -0.79 1.35 -21.03
N HIS A 283 0.50 1.04 -21.19
CA HIS A 283 1.47 1.76 -22.01
C HIS A 283 1.56 3.25 -21.66
N HIS A 284 1.38 3.54 -20.37
CA HIS A 284 1.25 4.87 -19.79
C HIS A 284 1.83 4.84 -18.37
N ILE A 285 2.68 5.81 -18.04
CA ILE A 285 3.04 6.12 -16.66
C ILE A 285 2.59 7.52 -16.26
N ASP A 286 2.05 7.64 -15.04
CA ASP A 286 1.66 8.92 -14.46
C ASP A 286 2.66 9.32 -13.38
N PHE A 287 3.24 10.51 -13.46
CA PHE A 287 4.34 10.91 -12.59
C PHE A 287 3.88 11.82 -11.45
N TYR A 288 4.05 11.35 -10.21
CA TYR A 288 3.62 12.11 -9.04
C TYR A 288 4.55 13.29 -8.74
N VAL A 289 4.07 14.51 -9.00
CA VAL A 289 4.87 15.75 -8.86
C VAL A 289 4.48 16.59 -7.64
N TYR A 290 3.70 16.02 -6.73
CA TYR A 290 3.27 16.61 -5.45
C TYR A 290 2.36 17.83 -5.54
N SER A 291 2.56 18.79 -6.44
CA SER A 291 1.66 19.96 -6.55
C SER A 291 1.42 20.37 -7.99
N LYS A 292 0.25 20.96 -8.25
CA LYS A 292 -0.11 21.58 -9.54
C LYS A 292 0.90 22.63 -9.99
N LYS A 293 1.47 23.39 -9.03
CA LYS A 293 2.54 24.36 -9.31
C LYS A 293 3.80 23.68 -9.86
N ASN A 294 4.19 22.53 -9.30
CA ASN A 294 5.33 21.77 -9.79
C ASN A 294 5.07 21.23 -11.20
N TYR A 295 3.87 20.68 -11.44
CA TYR A 295 3.42 20.30 -12.77
C TYR A 295 3.58 21.45 -13.77
N GLY A 296 2.98 22.62 -13.50
CA GLY A 296 3.06 23.77 -14.40
C GLY A 296 4.49 24.23 -14.69
N THR A 297 5.39 24.15 -13.68
CA THR A 297 6.81 24.48 -13.84
C THR A 297 7.53 23.48 -14.75
N MET A 298 7.32 22.18 -14.52
CA MET A 298 8.02 21.11 -15.23
C MET A 298 7.50 20.95 -16.66
N ASP A 299 6.18 20.99 -16.83
CA ASP A 299 5.53 20.87 -18.14
C ASP A 299 5.94 22.03 -19.05
N SER A 300 5.89 23.27 -18.56
CA SER A 300 6.33 24.44 -19.33
C SER A 300 7.81 24.36 -19.74
N ALA A 301 8.66 23.79 -18.89
CA ALA A 301 10.09 23.68 -19.14
C ALA A 301 10.48 22.56 -20.12
N HIS A 302 9.72 21.46 -20.14
CA HIS A 302 10.13 20.24 -20.84
C HIS A 302 9.18 19.78 -21.93
N LYS A 303 7.86 19.99 -21.78
CA LYS A 303 6.82 19.70 -22.78
C LYS A 303 6.87 18.29 -23.37
N ILE A 304 7.28 17.30 -22.57
CA ILE A 304 7.29 15.90 -23.01
C ILE A 304 5.95 15.25 -22.71
N THR A 305 5.45 14.49 -23.67
CA THR A 305 4.18 13.74 -23.55
C THR A 305 4.39 12.22 -23.69
N LYS A 306 5.60 11.80 -24.05
CA LYS A 306 5.99 10.40 -24.22
C LYS A 306 7.39 10.14 -23.72
N VAL A 307 7.59 8.96 -23.15
CA VAL A 307 8.89 8.53 -22.61
C VAL A 307 9.26 7.11 -23.04
N ASP A 308 10.56 6.82 -22.99
CA ASP A 308 11.07 5.47 -23.09
C ASP A 308 11.37 4.98 -21.68
N ILE A 309 10.96 3.76 -21.37
CA ILE A 309 11.07 3.17 -20.04
C ILE A 309 12.06 2.03 -20.10
N TYR A 310 13.03 2.03 -19.21
CA TYR A 310 14.07 1.01 -19.09
C TYR A 310 14.03 0.35 -17.71
N GLU A 311 14.60 -0.85 -17.62
CA GLU A 311 14.83 -1.51 -16.33
C GLU A 311 15.71 -0.64 -15.43
N GLY A 312 15.27 -0.40 -14.19
CA GLY A 312 15.98 0.48 -13.26
C GLY A 312 17.33 -0.08 -12.81
N GLY A 313 17.42 -1.41 -12.61
CA GLY A 313 18.63 -2.07 -12.12
C GLY A 313 19.17 -1.42 -10.84
N ASN A 314 20.38 -0.86 -10.92
CA ASN A 314 21.03 -0.15 -9.81
C ASN A 314 20.52 1.28 -9.57
N CYS A 315 19.36 1.65 -10.12
CA CYS A 315 18.73 2.96 -9.89
C CYS A 315 18.53 3.22 -8.39
N LYS A 316 19.07 4.33 -7.90
CA LYS A 316 18.88 4.81 -6.53
C LYS A 316 17.70 5.78 -6.50
N LEU A 317 16.65 5.44 -5.76
CA LEU A 317 15.54 6.38 -5.50
C LEU A 317 16.05 7.45 -4.52
N LEU A 318 15.93 8.72 -4.89
CA LEU A 318 16.42 9.85 -4.09
C LEU A 318 15.27 10.51 -3.36
N ASN A 319 15.49 11.01 -2.15
CA ASN A 319 14.54 11.90 -1.50
C ASN A 319 14.70 13.33 -2.05
N TYR A 320 13.77 13.76 -2.89
CA TYR A 320 13.80 15.09 -3.51
C TYR A 320 13.17 16.20 -2.65
N MET A 321 12.45 15.83 -1.58
CA MET A 321 11.77 16.75 -0.67
C MET A 321 12.57 17.09 0.60
N SER A 322 13.78 16.56 0.72
CA SER A 322 14.72 16.83 1.83
C SER A 322 15.75 17.91 1.51
#